data_AF-A0A559JN79-F1
#
_entry.id   AF-A0A559JN79-F1
#
_cell.length_a   1.000
_cell.length_b   1.000
_cell.length_c   1.000
_cell.angle_alpha   90.00
_cell.angle_beta   90.00
_cell.angle_gamma   90.00
#
_symmetry.space_group_name_H-M   'P 1'
#
loop_
_entity.id
_entity.type
_entity.pdbx_description
1 polymer ?
#
loop_
_entity_poly.entity_id
_entity_poly.type
_entity_poly.pdbx_seq_one_letter_code
_entity_poly.pdbx_strand_id
1 'polypeptide(L)' 'MAKRSHNEVQESLRELTRIFRPKDPRKFVKDYIRKYRITGGYEDELTVLVERELTKLNSPAS' A
#
# COMPACT_ATOMS: atom_id res chain seq x y z
N MET A 1 3.93 -13.59 18.93
CA MET A 1 4.12 -14.09 17.55
C MET A 1 3.21 -13.35 16.55
N ALA A 2 3.19 -12.01 16.54
CA ALA A 2 2.23 -11.20 15.74
C ALA A 2 2.90 -10.21 14.77
N LYS A 3 4.22 -10.31 14.55
CA LYS A 3 4.96 -9.41 13.64
C LYS A 3 4.96 -9.83 12.18
N ARG A 4 4.50 -11.05 11.86
CA ARG A 4 4.55 -11.60 10.49
C ARG A 4 3.41 -11.08 9.60
N SER A 5 2.15 -11.13 10.06
CA SER A 5 1.02 -10.70 9.22
C SER A 5 0.97 -9.22 8.88
N HIS A 6 1.49 -8.34 9.75
CA HIS A 6 1.53 -6.91 9.43
C HIS A 6 2.49 -6.62 8.25
N ASN A 7 3.54 -7.43 8.13
CA ASN A 7 4.52 -7.30 7.06
C ASN A 7 3.96 -7.81 5.72
N GLU A 8 3.17 -8.89 5.74
CA GLU A 8 2.58 -9.48 4.51
C GLU A 8 1.63 -8.52 3.80
N VAL A 9 0.79 -7.79 4.56
CA VAL A 9 -0.12 -6.78 4.01
C VAL A 9 0.66 -5.64 3.36
N GLN A 10 1.68 -5.13 4.06
CA GLN A 10 2.52 -4.06 3.55
C GLN A 10 3.29 -4.48 2.30
N GLU A 11 3.88 -5.68 2.27
CA GLU A 11 4.62 -6.18 1.10
C GLU A 11 3.70 -6.39 -0.10
N SER A 12 2.55 -7.04 0.11
CA SER A 12 1.53 -7.22 -0.93
C SER A 12 1.08 -5.87 -1.51
N LEU A 13 0.83 -4.88 -0.65
CA LEU A 13 0.41 -3.55 -1.09
C LEU A 13 1.51 -2.84 -1.91
N ARG A 14 2.79 -3.00 -1.55
CA ARG A 14 3.92 -2.45 -2.33
C ARG A 14 4.00 -3.08 -3.71
N GLU A 15 3.88 -4.41 -3.80
CA GLU A 15 3.89 -5.11 -5.09
C GLU A 15 2.75 -4.65 -5.98
N LEU A 16 1.52 -4.61 -5.45
CA LEU A 16 0.36 -4.13 -6.20
C LEU A 16 0.55 -2.66 -6.63
N THR A 17 1.14 -1.82 -5.79
CA THR A 17 1.45 -0.43 -6.15
C THR A 17 2.42 -0.34 -7.33
N ARG A 18 3.45 -1.20 -7.38
CA ARG A 18 4.43 -1.24 -8.48
C ARG A 18 3.81 -1.72 -9.80
N ILE A 19 2.90 -2.68 -9.73
CA ILE A 19 2.21 -3.27 -10.88
C ILE A 19 1.15 -2.31 -11.43
N PHE A 20 0.26 -1.82 -10.57
CA PHE A 20 -0.90 -1.03 -10.98
C PHE A 20 -0.61 0.47 -11.11
N ARG A 21 0.42 0.98 -10.42
CA ARG A 21 0.78 2.41 -10.37
C ARG A 21 -0.45 3.30 -10.17
N PRO A 22 -1.19 3.09 -9.07
CA PRO A 22 -2.46 3.79 -8.85
C PRO A 22 -2.25 5.31 -8.88
N LYS A 23 -3.12 6.01 -9.62
CA LYS A 23 -3.15 7.48 -9.65
C LYS A 23 -3.67 8.06 -8.33
N ASP A 24 -4.56 7.33 -7.67
CA ASP A 24 -5.21 7.72 -6.42
C ASP A 24 -4.85 6.72 -5.30
N PRO A 25 -3.81 7.00 -4.49
CA PRO A 25 -3.34 6.08 -3.44
C PRO A 25 -4.43 5.80 -2.41
N ARG A 26 -5.18 6.84 -1.99
CA ARG A 26 -6.26 6.70 -1.00
C ARG A 26 -7.41 5.82 -1.48
N LYS A 27 -7.81 5.97 -2.75
CA LYS A 27 -8.87 5.14 -3.35
C LYS A 27 -8.41 3.69 -3.48
N PHE A 28 -7.16 3.50 -3.90
CA PHE A 28 -6.54 2.19 -4.05
C PHE A 28 -6.46 1.43 -2.72
N VAL A 29 -6.00 2.08 -1.65
CA VAL A 29 -5.93 1.49 -0.31
C VAL A 29 -7.32 1.14 0.23
N LYS A 30 -8.31 2.02 0.03
CA LYS A 30 -9.69 1.77 0.45
C LYS A 30 -10.31 0.54 -0.25
N ASP A 31 -10.03 0.37 -1.53
CA ASP A 31 -10.45 -0.81 -2.30
C ASP A 31 -9.74 -2.08 -1.79
N TYR A 32 -8.43 -1.98 -1.55
CA TYR A 32 -7.61 -3.06 -0.99
C TYR A 32 -8.11 -3.53 0.38
N ILE A 33 -8.34 -2.60 1.32
CA ILE A 33 -8.86 -2.92 2.67
C ILE A 33 -10.24 -3.60 2.57
N ARG A 34 -11.12 -3.10 1.70
CA ARG A 34 -12.45 -3.70 1.48
C ARG A 34 -12.35 -5.11 0.89
N LYS A 35 -11.47 -5.30 -0.10
CA LYS A 35 -11.27 -6.58 -0.79
C LYS A 35 -10.74 -7.66 0.14
N TYR A 36 -9.79 -7.31 1.02
CA TYR A 36 -9.13 -8.26 1.92
C TYR A 36 -9.70 -8.26 3.35
N ARG A 37 -10.76 -7.47 3.60
CA ARG A 37 -11.38 -7.30 4.93
C ARG A 37 -10.35 -7.01 6.02
N ILE A 38 -9.40 -6.14 5.71
CA ILE A 38 -8.35 -5.73 6.65
C ILE A 38 -9.02 -4.95 7.78
N THR A 39 -8.63 -5.26 9.01
CA THR A 39 -9.16 -4.60 10.21
C THR A 39 -8.98 -3.07 10.10
N GLY A 40 -10.03 -2.32 10.45
CA GLY A 40 -9.98 -0.86 10.38
C GLY A 40 -8.86 -0.26 11.24
N GLY A 41 -8.33 0.90 10.82
CA GLY A 41 -7.29 1.64 11.54
C GLY A 41 -5.96 1.81 10.80
N TYR A 42 -5.70 1.00 9.75
CA TYR A 42 -4.46 1.07 8.97
C TYR A 42 -4.57 1.86 7.67
N GLU A 43 -5.74 2.45 7.38
CA GLU A 43 -6.04 3.10 6.10
C GLU A 43 -5.07 4.26 5.79
N ASP A 44 -4.74 5.06 6.80
CA ASP A 44 -3.79 6.17 6.68
C ASP A 44 -2.35 5.67 6.49
N GLU A 45 -1.93 4.69 7.30
CA GLU A 45 -0.59 4.10 7.23
C GLU A 45 -0.32 3.43 5.88
N LEU A 46 -1.29 2.66 5.38
CA LEU A 46 -1.21 2.01 4.07
C LEU A 46 -1.22 3.05 2.94
N THR A 47 -1.96 4.16 3.08
CA THR A 47 -1.95 5.25 2.08
C THR A 47 -0.58 5.89 1.99
N VAL A 48 0.03 6.24 3.11
CA VAL A 48 1.40 6.80 3.15
C VAL A 48 2.42 5.83 2.54
N LEU A 49 2.25 4.52 2.75
CA LEU A 49 3.12 3.51 2.16
C LEU A 49 3.02 3.47 0.63
N VAL A 50 1.80 3.53 0.08
CA VAL A 50 1.58 3.58 -1.37
C VAL A 50 2.15 4.87 -1.96
N GLU A 51 1.91 6.01 -1.32
CA GLU A 51 2.48 7.30 -1.75
C GLU A 51 4.00 7.26 -1.82
N ARG A 52 4.66 6.75 -0.76
CA ARG A 52 6.11 6.61 -0.75
C ARG A 52 6.65 5.71 -1.86
N GLU A 53 5.99 4.58 -2.13
CA GLU A 53 6.42 3.71 -3.25
C GLU A 53 6.20 4.38 -4.61
N LEU A 54 5.08 5.08 -4.81
CA LEU A 54 4.84 5.85 -6.03
C LEU A 54 5.87 6.96 -6.22
N THR A 55 6.24 7.68 -5.16
CA THR A 55 7.31 8.67 -5.21
C THR A 55 8.62 8.04 -5.63
N LYS A 56 9.01 6.90 -5.04
CA LYS A 56 10.25 6.18 -5.44
C LYS A 56 10.23 5.72 -6.89
N LEU A 57 9.08 5.27 -7.40
CA LEU A 57 8.94 4.83 -8.79
C LEU A 57 8.99 6.00 -9.78
N ASN A 58 8.56 7.19 -9.35
CA ASN A 58 8.55 8.40 -10.16
C ASN A 58 9.83 9.23 -10.01
N SER A 59 10.66 8.98 -8.99
CA SER A 59 12.00 9.54 -8.92
C SER A 59 12.87 8.79 -9.94
N PRO A 60 13.30 9.43 -11.04
CA PRO A 60 14.41 8.88 -11.81
C PRO A 60 15.60 8.83 -10.83
N ALA A 61 16.18 7.65 -10.66
CA ALA A 61 17.44 7.53 -9.94
C ALA A 61 18.40 8.61 -10.48
N SER A 62 18.82 9.52 -9.62
CA SER A 62 19.94 10.43 -9.92
C SER A 62 21.24 9.64 -9.98
#